data_AF-A0A1H4B4T6-F1
#
_entry.id   AF-A0A1H4B4T6-F1
#
_cell.length_a   1.000
_cell.length_b   1.000
_cell.length_c   1.000
_cell.angle_alpha   90.00
_cell.angle_beta   90.00
_cell.angle_gamma   90.00
#
_symmetry.space_group_name_H-M   'P 1'
#
loop_
_entity.id
_entity.type
_entity.pdbx_description
1 polymer ?
#
loop_
_entity_poly.entity_id
_entity_poly.type
_entity_poly.pdbx_seq_one_letter_code
_entity_poly.pdbx_strand_id
1 'polypeptide(L)'
;MRRPAWASWLFLLMGMAMLAGAANEWRQTRAMLDSADRVQGEVIDMARSPGSTTYAPHVRFTARSGAEYEFTSSTSSNPPEFSSGDIVEVLYDPASPEDAIINSFMQLWFGALLLGGMGTIFFSIGLFLVTANLRARRRISRLQATGKPVLADYQCVELNTSLVVNGRSPYRLVAQWQNPRTRKIHIFKSENLWFNPEKYVDRQQVSVLVDPKKLARYYMDISFLPETVE
;
A
#
# COMPACT_ATOMS: atom_id res chain seq x y z
N MET A 1 -3.42 -16.28 -17.16
CA MET A 1 -2.65 -15.11 -16.66
C MET A 1 -2.21 -15.27 -15.20
N ARG A 2 -0.95 -15.63 -14.96
CA ARG A 2 -0.31 -15.44 -13.65
C ARG A 2 -0.28 -13.93 -13.38
N ARG A 3 -0.96 -13.46 -12.33
CA ARG A 3 -0.92 -12.03 -11.95
C ARG A 3 0.55 -11.60 -11.86
N PRO A 4 0.98 -10.56 -12.61
CA PRO A 4 2.36 -10.14 -12.55
C PRO A 4 2.70 -9.72 -11.12
N ALA A 5 3.61 -10.48 -10.49
CA ALA A 5 4.06 -10.16 -9.14
C ALA A 5 4.76 -8.79 -9.08
N TRP A 6 5.21 -8.25 -10.22
CA TRP A 6 5.89 -6.96 -10.31
C TRP A 6 5.04 -5.81 -9.79
N ALA A 7 3.71 -5.84 -9.99
CA ALA A 7 2.84 -4.77 -9.52
C ALA A 7 2.87 -4.63 -7.98
N SER A 8 2.89 -5.75 -7.25
CA SER A 8 2.98 -5.75 -5.79
C SER A 8 4.33 -5.21 -5.29
N TRP A 9 5.41 -5.49 -6.03
CA TRP A 9 6.74 -4.95 -5.72
C TRP A 9 6.84 -3.45 -5.98
N LEU A 10 6.19 -2.94 -7.03
CA LEU A 10 6.16 -1.50 -7.29
C LEU A 10 5.50 -0.71 -6.15
N PHE A 11 4.33 -1.14 -5.66
CA PHE A 11 3.67 -0.46 -4.54
C PHE A 11 4.53 -0.47 -3.27
N LEU A 12 5.22 -1.57 -3.00
CA LEU A 12 6.11 -1.70 -1.85
C LEU A 12 7.34 -0.79 -1.97
N LEU A 13 7.97 -0.74 -3.14
CA LEU A 13 9.13 0.12 -3.40
C LEU A 13 8.75 1.60 -3.37
N MET A 14 7.61 1.96 -3.98
CA MET A 14 7.09 3.33 -3.96
C MET A 14 6.81 3.79 -2.51
N GLY A 15 6.11 2.97 -1.72
CA GLY A 15 5.87 3.28 -0.31
C GLY A 15 7.15 3.43 0.50
N MET A 16 8.15 2.59 0.24
CA MET A 16 9.46 2.66 0.89
C MET A 16 10.22 3.95 0.53
N ALA A 17 10.19 4.37 -0.74
CA ALA A 17 10.79 5.62 -1.19
C ALA A 17 10.14 6.84 -0.53
N MET A 18 8.80 6.86 -0.45
CA MET A 18 8.06 7.94 0.23
C MET A 18 8.38 8.02 1.71
N LEU A 19 8.46 6.87 2.40
CA LEU A 19 8.84 6.81 3.82
C LEU A 19 10.29 7.27 4.04
N ALA A 20 11.21 6.94 3.12
CA ALA A 20 12.58 7.44 3.17
C ALA A 20 12.63 8.97 3.00
N GLY A 21 11.82 9.52 2.09
CA GLY A 21 11.64 10.96 1.92
C GLY A 21 11.14 11.63 3.19
N ALA A 22 10.07 11.12 3.80
CA ALA A 22 9.53 11.63 5.06
C ALA A 22 10.56 11.56 6.21
N ALA A 23 11.36 10.49 6.27
CA ALA A 23 12.42 10.37 7.26
C ALA A 23 13.57 11.37 7.04
N ASN A 24 13.86 11.72 5.79
CA ASN A 24 14.84 12.74 5.46
C ASN A 24 14.34 14.14 5.85
N GLU A 25 13.10 14.47 5.50
CA GLU A 25 12.45 15.73 5.87
C GLU A 25 12.40 15.89 7.40
N TRP A 26 12.00 14.84 8.14
CA TRP A 26 12.05 14.81 9.59
C TRP A 26 13.44 15.12 10.16
N ARG A 27 14.51 14.57 9.55
CA ARG A 27 15.88 14.81 9.99
C ARG A 27 16.30 16.25 9.74
N GLN A 28 15.95 16.82 8.58
CA GLN A 28 16.25 18.20 8.23
C GLN A 28 15.55 19.17 9.18
N THR A 29 14.24 19.01 9.39
CA THR A 29 13.46 19.83 10.32
C THR A 29 14.03 19.75 11.73
N ARG A 30 14.43 18.56 12.18
CA ARG A 30 15.01 18.38 13.51
C ARG A 30 16.39 19.04 13.65
N ALA A 31 17.25 18.93 12.64
CA ALA A 31 18.54 19.61 12.63
C ALA A 31 18.37 21.13 12.70
N MET A 32 17.40 21.68 11.96
CA MET A 32 17.07 23.10 12.00
C MET A 32 16.55 23.53 13.38
N LEU A 33 15.66 22.74 14.00
CA LEU A 33 15.16 23.04 15.34
C LEU A 33 16.26 23.05 16.42
N ASP A 34 17.32 22.28 16.22
CA ASP A 34 18.47 22.20 17.13
C ASP A 34 19.45 23.37 16.94
N SER A 35 19.57 23.94 15.73
CA SER A 35 20.50 25.02 15.40
C SER A 35 19.88 26.41 15.25
N ALA A 36 18.55 26.51 15.11
CA ALA A 36 17.86 27.77 14.82
C ALA A 36 17.72 28.66 16.05
N ASP A 37 17.86 29.96 15.82
CA ASP A 37 17.49 30.99 16.76
C ASP A 37 15.98 31.24 16.74
N ARG A 38 15.43 31.64 17.90
CA ARG A 38 14.00 31.89 18.10
C ARG A 38 13.75 33.35 18.40
N VAL A 39 12.86 33.97 17.63
CA VAL A 39 12.42 35.36 17.80
C VAL A 39 10.93 35.47 17.54
N GLN A 40 10.32 36.57 17.98
CA GLN A 40 8.94 36.89 17.63
C GLN A 40 8.90 37.64 16.30
N GLY A 41 7.93 37.29 15.47
CA GLY A 41 7.58 37.99 14.24
C GLY A 41 6.09 38.29 14.19
N GLU A 42 5.71 39.16 13.26
CA GLU A 42 4.33 39.56 13.02
C GLU A 42 3.92 39.17 11.60
N VAL A 43 2.73 38.58 11.46
CA VAL A 43 2.13 38.29 10.15
C VAL A 43 1.64 39.60 9.56
N ILE A 44 2.36 40.15 8.59
CA ILE A 44 2.03 41.44 7.98
C ILE A 44 0.97 41.32 6.88
N ASP A 45 0.95 40.20 6.15
CA ASP A 45 -0.03 39.96 5.08
C ASP A 45 -0.22 38.45 4.83
N MET A 46 -1.24 38.09 4.06
CA MET A 46 -1.48 36.73 3.59
C MET A 46 -1.30 36.66 2.07
N ALA A 47 -0.19 36.08 1.63
CA ALA A 47 0.10 35.89 0.22
C ALA A 47 -0.81 34.80 -0.37
N ARG A 48 -1.44 35.11 -1.52
CA ARG A 48 -2.22 34.17 -2.32
C ARG A 48 -1.68 34.12 -3.74
N SER A 49 -1.31 32.94 -4.20
CA SER A 49 -0.89 32.73 -5.59
C SER A 49 -2.08 32.79 -6.56
N PRO A 50 -1.94 33.36 -7.78
CA PRO A 50 -3.00 33.37 -8.79
C PRO A 50 -3.49 31.96 -9.09
N GLY A 51 -4.81 31.74 -9.00
CA GLY A 51 -5.42 30.43 -9.22
C GLY A 51 -5.37 29.45 -8.03
N SER A 52 -4.67 29.78 -6.94
CA SER A 52 -4.75 29.01 -5.70
C SER A 52 -5.95 29.46 -4.85
N THR A 53 -6.48 28.55 -4.03
CA THR A 53 -7.45 28.86 -2.96
C THR A 53 -6.82 28.84 -1.58
N THR A 54 -5.51 28.61 -1.48
CA THR A 54 -4.74 28.59 -0.24
C THR A 54 -4.05 29.93 0.02
N TYR A 55 -3.78 30.21 1.29
CA TYR A 55 -3.12 31.44 1.75
C TYR A 55 -1.86 31.07 2.54
N ALA A 56 -0.76 31.75 2.26
CA ALA A 56 0.51 31.63 2.98
C ALA A 56 0.76 32.91 3.80
N PRO A 57 1.13 32.81 5.09
CA PRO A 57 1.48 34.00 5.87
C PRO A 57 2.78 34.63 5.36
N HIS A 58 2.77 35.94 5.20
CA HIS A 58 3.93 36.79 4.99
C HIS A 58 4.31 37.42 6.33
N VAL A 59 5.50 37.12 6.84
CA VAL A 59 5.92 37.43 8.21
C VAL A 59 7.11 38.36 8.20
N ARG A 60 7.06 39.40 9.04
CA ARG A 60 8.19 40.27 9.36
C ARG A 60 8.73 39.91 10.73
N PHE A 61 10.06 39.81 10.87
CA PHE A 61 10.71 39.60 12.16
C PHE A 61 12.02 40.40 12.28
N THR A 62 12.41 40.69 13.52
CA THR A 62 13.71 41.31 13.81
C THR A 62 14.67 40.23 14.32
N ALA A 63 15.77 40.01 13.61
CA ALA A 63 16.83 39.11 14.04
C ALA A 63 17.53 39.64 15.31
N ARG A 64 18.26 38.77 16.02
CA ARG A 64 19.06 39.18 17.20
C ARG A 64 20.10 40.26 16.90
N SER A 65 20.53 40.39 15.64
CA SER A 65 21.42 41.45 15.17
C SER A 65 20.77 42.84 15.10
N GLY A 66 19.43 42.91 15.24
CA GLY A 66 18.63 44.12 15.05
C GLY A 66 18.20 44.36 13.60
N ALA A 67 18.61 43.51 12.65
CA ALA A 67 18.17 43.59 11.27
C ALA A 67 16.75 43.03 11.10
N GLU A 68 15.93 43.70 10.29
CA GLU A 68 14.59 43.24 9.93
C GLU A 68 14.63 42.37 8.67
N TYR A 69 13.87 41.27 8.70
CA TYR A 69 13.70 40.35 7.59
C TYR A 69 12.22 40.06 7.37
N GLU A 70 11.87 39.81 6.11
CA GLU A 70 10.53 39.39 5.71
C GLU A 70 10.63 38.09 4.92
N PHE A 71 9.73 37.14 5.19
CA PHE A 71 9.66 35.90 4.44
C PHE A 71 8.20 35.46 4.26
N THR A 72 7.94 34.79 3.14
CA THR A 72 6.64 34.13 2.91
C THR A 72 6.77 32.66 3.25
N SER A 73 5.88 32.15 4.10
CA SER A 73 5.88 30.73 4.44
C SER A 73 5.68 29.86 3.19
N SER A 74 6.43 28.76 3.12
CA SER A 74 6.27 27.72 2.09
C SER A 74 4.98 26.92 2.22
N THR A 75 4.33 26.98 3.39
CA THR A 75 3.13 26.21 3.71
C THR A 75 1.92 27.13 3.63
N SER A 76 0.99 26.77 2.74
CA SER A 76 -0.28 27.48 2.55
C SER A 76 -1.46 26.57 2.82
N SER A 77 -2.54 27.10 3.40
CA SER A 77 -3.73 26.32 3.76
C SER A 77 -5.02 27.08 3.48
N ASN A 78 -6.13 26.35 3.45
CA ASN A 78 -7.49 26.89 3.46
C ASN A 78 -8.40 25.99 4.31
N PRO A 79 -8.93 26.46 5.45
CA PRO A 79 -8.76 27.81 6.00
C PRO A 79 -7.29 28.13 6.38
N PRO A 80 -6.89 29.42 6.35
CA PRO A 80 -5.56 29.83 6.78
C PRO A 80 -5.34 29.53 8.27
N GLU A 81 -4.13 29.15 8.63
CA GLU A 81 -3.75 28.89 10.02
C GLU A 81 -3.58 30.19 10.83
N PHE A 82 -3.13 31.26 10.17
CA PHE A 82 -2.83 32.56 10.76
C PHE A 82 -3.59 33.69 10.06
N SER A 83 -3.71 34.83 10.74
CA SER A 83 -4.29 36.07 10.25
C SER A 83 -3.27 37.21 10.28
N SER A 84 -3.49 38.25 9.46
CA SER A 84 -2.70 39.47 9.53
C SER A 84 -2.82 40.11 10.94
N GLY A 85 -1.69 40.50 11.52
CA GLY A 85 -1.54 41.00 12.88
C GLY A 85 -1.21 39.93 13.93
N ASP A 86 -1.18 38.64 13.57
CA ASP A 86 -0.82 37.59 14.51
C ASP A 86 0.68 37.64 14.85
N ILE A 87 1.00 37.50 16.14
CA ILE A 87 2.37 37.34 16.62
C ILE A 87 2.72 35.85 16.62
N VAL A 88 3.77 35.49 15.88
CA VAL A 88 4.23 34.12 15.70
C VAL A 88 5.68 33.97 16.13
N GLU A 89 6.05 32.78 16.61
CA GLU A 89 7.45 32.46 16.87
C GLU A 89 8.12 32.05 15.55
N VAL A 90 9.22 32.70 15.21
CA VAL A 90 10.00 32.48 14.00
C VAL A 90 11.31 31.80 14.36
N LEU A 91 11.61 30.73 13.62
CA LEU A 91 12.87 30.00 13.63
C LEU A 91 13.68 30.41 12.42
N TYR A 92 14.91 30.86 12.62
CA TYR A 92 15.82 31.20 11.53
C TYR A 92 17.26 30.77 11.83
N ASP A 93 18.03 30.49 10.78
CA ASP A 93 19.47 30.29 10.91
C ASP A 93 20.18 31.65 10.80
N PRO A 94 20.98 32.09 11.79
CA PRO A 94 21.77 33.32 11.68
C PRO A 94 22.69 33.38 10.45
N ALA A 95 23.12 32.23 9.92
CA ALA A 95 23.91 32.16 8.69
C ALA A 95 23.08 32.41 7.41
N SER A 96 21.77 32.10 7.46
CA SER A 96 20.81 32.26 6.36
C SER A 96 19.44 32.72 6.90
N PRO A 97 19.28 34.00 7.30
CA PRO A 97 18.05 34.50 7.91
C PRO A 97 16.83 34.51 6.97
N GLU A 98 17.08 34.41 5.66
CA GLU A 98 16.06 34.36 4.61
C GLU A 98 15.29 33.03 4.56
N ASP A 99 15.87 31.94 5.07
CA ASP A 99 15.24 30.61 5.17
C ASP A 99 14.44 30.45 6.48
N ALA A 100 13.88 31.54 6.99
CA ALA A 100 13.10 31.54 8.21
C ALA A 100 11.79 30.77 8.04
N ILE A 101 11.34 30.13 9.13
CA ILE A 101 10.10 29.37 9.20
C ILE A 101 9.33 29.69 10.47
N ILE A 102 8.01 29.55 10.42
CA ILE A 102 7.16 29.73 11.59
C ILE A 102 7.23 28.45 12.45
N ASN A 103 7.43 28.59 13.76
CA ASN A 103 7.40 27.48 14.70
C ASN A 103 5.95 27.01 14.98
N SER A 104 5.30 26.46 13.97
CA SER A 104 4.03 25.76 14.11
C SER A 104 4.17 24.29 13.74
N PHE A 105 3.41 23.45 14.43
CA PHE A 105 3.32 22.03 14.12
C PHE A 105 2.95 21.77 12.66
N MET A 106 1.96 22.49 12.10
CA MET A 106 1.55 22.28 10.71
C MET A 106 2.61 22.80 9.74
N GLN A 107 3.23 23.93 10.05
CA GLN A 107 4.33 24.50 9.26
C GLN A 107 5.55 23.57 9.17
N LEU A 108 5.89 22.91 10.28
CA LEU A 108 7.08 22.07 10.41
C LEU A 108 6.88 20.63 9.92
N TRP A 109 5.70 20.07 10.14
CA TRP A 109 5.48 18.62 10.00
C TRP A 109 4.51 18.23 8.90
N PHE A 110 3.83 19.18 8.24
CA PHE A 110 2.80 18.84 7.24
C PHE A 110 3.33 17.99 6.08
N GLY A 111 4.47 18.35 5.48
CA GLY A 111 5.08 17.57 4.40
C GLY A 111 5.47 16.16 4.84
N ALA A 112 6.19 16.05 5.96
CA ALA A 112 6.54 14.77 6.57
C ALA A 112 5.32 13.91 6.93
N LEU A 113 4.24 14.51 7.43
CA LEU A 113 2.99 13.82 7.76
C LEU A 113 2.28 13.31 6.50
N LEU A 114 2.24 14.12 5.44
CA LEU A 114 1.62 13.77 4.17
C LEU A 114 2.39 12.63 3.48
N LEU A 115 3.71 12.79 3.30
CA LEU A 115 4.56 11.76 2.72
C LEU A 115 4.58 10.49 3.58
N GLY A 116 4.71 10.64 4.91
CA GLY A 116 4.74 9.52 5.85
C GLY A 116 3.41 8.76 5.90
N GLY A 117 2.30 9.47 5.93
CA GLY A 117 0.95 8.90 5.91
C GLY A 117 0.66 8.14 4.63
N MET A 118 0.88 8.77 3.47
CA MET A 118 0.70 8.12 2.17
C MET A 118 1.66 6.95 1.98
N GLY A 119 2.94 7.13 2.33
CA GLY A 119 3.96 6.09 2.26
C GLY A 119 3.60 4.86 3.10
N THR A 120 3.05 5.07 4.30
CA THR A 120 2.59 3.98 5.18
C THR A 120 1.44 3.18 4.55
N ILE A 121 0.47 3.86 3.94
CA ILE A 121 -0.66 3.21 3.25
C ILE A 121 -0.15 2.35 2.10
N PHE A 122 0.66 2.93 1.19
CA PHE A 122 1.20 2.22 0.04
C PHE A 122 2.10 1.05 0.44
N PHE A 123 2.98 1.25 1.42
CA PHE A 123 3.84 0.21 1.95
C PHE A 123 3.03 -0.95 2.55
N SER A 124 2.00 -0.65 3.34
CA SER A 124 1.13 -1.66 3.97
C SER A 124 0.40 -2.51 2.93
N ILE A 125 -0.16 -1.87 1.89
CA ILE A 125 -0.82 -2.56 0.78
C ILE A 125 0.19 -3.45 0.04
N GLY A 126 1.35 -2.91 -0.33
CA GLY A 126 2.41 -3.65 -1.00
C GLY A 126 2.88 -4.86 -0.18
N LEU A 127 3.14 -4.66 1.11
CA LEU A 127 3.58 -5.71 2.04
C LEU A 127 2.53 -6.81 2.20
N PHE A 128 1.26 -6.42 2.35
CA PHE A 128 0.15 -7.38 2.42
C PHE A 128 0.07 -8.23 1.15
N LEU A 129 0.11 -7.61 -0.03
CA LEU A 129 0.02 -8.33 -1.31
C LEU A 129 1.22 -9.27 -1.53
N VAL A 130 2.43 -8.82 -1.23
CA VAL A 130 3.66 -9.63 -1.35
C VAL A 130 3.60 -10.82 -0.38
N THR A 131 3.31 -10.58 0.90
CA THR A 131 3.26 -11.65 1.91
C THR A 131 2.13 -12.63 1.65
N ALA A 132 0.96 -12.18 1.20
CA ALA A 132 -0.15 -13.04 0.80
C ALA A 132 0.22 -13.94 -0.38
N ASN A 133 0.85 -13.38 -1.42
CA ASN A 133 1.34 -14.17 -2.56
C ASN A 133 2.40 -15.19 -2.15
N LEU A 134 3.40 -14.79 -1.36
CA LEU A 134 4.44 -15.71 -0.88
C LEU A 134 3.85 -16.82 -0.01
N ARG A 135 2.89 -16.50 0.87
CA ARG A 135 2.18 -17.50 1.68
C ARG A 135 1.34 -18.44 0.83
N ALA A 136 0.64 -17.94 -0.20
CA ALA A 136 -0.13 -18.76 -1.12
C ALA A 136 0.77 -19.75 -1.88
N ARG A 137 1.91 -19.27 -2.42
CA ARG A 137 2.91 -20.12 -3.09
C ARG A 137 3.48 -21.19 -2.16
N ARG A 138 3.93 -20.81 -0.96
CA ARG A 138 4.46 -21.75 0.04
C ARG A 138 3.41 -22.78 0.49
N ARG A 139 2.12 -22.40 0.52
CA ARG A 139 1.02 -23.31 0.90
C ARG A 139 0.81 -24.42 -0.12
N ILE A 140 0.88 -24.09 -1.42
CA ILE A 140 0.77 -25.09 -2.49
C ILE A 140 1.95 -26.07 -2.42
N SER A 141 3.19 -25.57 -2.33
CA SER A 141 4.38 -26.43 -2.24
C SER A 141 4.40 -27.33 -1.00
N ARG A 142 3.91 -26.86 0.15
CA ARG A 142 3.76 -27.70 1.36
C ARG A 142 2.71 -28.79 1.20
N LEU A 143 1.58 -28.48 0.54
CA LEU A 143 0.55 -29.50 0.28
C LEU A 143 1.03 -30.55 -0.71
N GLN A 144 1.84 -30.17 -1.70
CA GLN A 144 2.49 -31.12 -2.62
C GLN A 144 3.48 -32.04 -1.89
N ALA A 145 4.21 -31.55 -0.89
CA ALA A 145 5.18 -32.34 -0.14
C ALA A 145 4.60 -33.18 1.03
N THR A 146 3.57 -32.67 1.73
CA THR A 146 3.07 -33.27 2.98
C THR A 146 1.55 -33.47 3.02
N GLY A 147 0.83 -33.09 1.97
CA GLY A 147 -0.62 -33.24 1.91
C GLY A 147 -1.03 -34.70 1.83
N LYS A 148 -2.16 -35.05 2.44
CA LYS A 148 -2.73 -36.40 2.31
C LYS A 148 -3.57 -36.44 1.02
N PRO A 149 -3.30 -37.35 0.08
CA PRO A 149 -4.14 -37.49 -1.11
C PRO A 149 -5.50 -38.08 -0.73
N VAL A 150 -6.56 -37.47 -1.26
CA VAL A 150 -7.93 -38.02 -1.27
C VAL A 150 -8.43 -38.03 -2.70
N LEU A 151 -9.13 -39.10 -3.08
CA LEU A 151 -9.80 -39.20 -4.38
C LEU A 151 -11.16 -38.53 -4.24
N ALA A 152 -11.35 -37.41 -4.93
CA ALA A 152 -12.60 -36.67 -4.97
C ALA A 152 -13.33 -36.94 -6.28
N ASP A 153 -14.63 -37.16 -6.23
CA ASP A 153 -15.47 -37.39 -7.40
C ASP A 153 -15.65 -36.08 -8.17
N TYR A 154 -15.21 -36.07 -9.42
CA TYR A 154 -15.39 -34.95 -10.34
C TYR A 154 -16.88 -34.68 -10.55
N GLN A 155 -17.27 -33.40 -10.53
CA GLN A 155 -18.66 -32.99 -10.71
C GLN A 155 -18.84 -32.23 -12.02
N CYS A 156 -18.17 -31.08 -12.17
CA CYS A 156 -18.36 -30.20 -13.32
C CYS A 156 -17.22 -29.20 -13.49
N VAL A 157 -17.26 -28.49 -14.61
CA VAL A 157 -16.52 -27.25 -14.84
C VAL A 157 -17.46 -26.07 -14.60
N GLU A 158 -17.03 -25.07 -13.84
CA GLU A 158 -17.80 -23.83 -13.67
C GLU A 158 -16.94 -22.59 -13.96
N LEU A 159 -17.58 -21.48 -14.32
CA LEU A 159 -16.93 -20.17 -14.41
C LEU A 159 -16.79 -19.55 -13.01
N ASN A 160 -15.63 -18.99 -12.72
CA ASN A 160 -15.40 -18.20 -11.52
C ASN A 160 -15.84 -16.75 -11.74
N THR A 161 -17.15 -16.50 -11.64
CA THR A 161 -17.76 -15.18 -11.90
C THR A 161 -17.32 -14.08 -10.93
N SER A 162 -16.69 -14.42 -9.81
CA SER A 162 -16.14 -13.42 -8.88
C SER A 162 -14.80 -12.83 -9.31
N LEU A 163 -14.18 -13.37 -10.37
CA LEU A 163 -12.92 -12.86 -10.91
C LEU A 163 -13.06 -12.61 -12.40
N VAL A 164 -12.90 -11.36 -12.81
CA VAL A 164 -12.86 -10.96 -14.22
C VAL A 164 -11.49 -10.37 -14.53
N VAL A 165 -10.82 -10.89 -15.56
CA VAL A 165 -9.54 -10.37 -16.07
C VAL A 165 -9.68 -10.20 -17.57
N ASN A 166 -9.39 -9.00 -18.08
CA ASN A 166 -9.57 -8.65 -19.50
C ASN A 166 -10.96 -9.01 -20.06
N GLY A 167 -12.02 -8.80 -19.26
CA GLY A 167 -13.40 -9.11 -19.63
C GLY A 167 -13.75 -10.60 -19.65
N ARG A 168 -12.84 -11.49 -19.24
CA ARG A 168 -13.05 -12.94 -19.20
C ARG A 168 -13.00 -13.46 -17.76
N SER A 169 -13.96 -14.33 -17.43
CA SER A 169 -13.95 -15.10 -16.18
C SER A 169 -13.22 -16.42 -16.41
N PRO A 170 -12.31 -16.85 -15.52
CA PRO A 170 -11.64 -18.13 -15.68
C PRO A 170 -12.56 -19.30 -15.33
N TYR A 171 -12.30 -20.46 -15.93
CA TYR A 171 -12.91 -21.74 -15.58
C TYR A 171 -12.25 -22.35 -14.34
N ARG A 172 -12.94 -23.26 -13.66
CA ARG A 172 -12.38 -24.11 -12.60
C ARG A 172 -13.12 -25.44 -12.55
N LEU A 173 -12.41 -26.49 -12.18
CA LEU A 173 -13.01 -27.80 -11.88
C LEU A 173 -13.62 -27.80 -10.49
N VAL A 174 -14.73 -28.50 -10.34
CA VAL A 174 -15.39 -28.78 -9.06
C VAL A 174 -15.37 -30.28 -8.82
N ALA A 175 -14.86 -30.70 -7.67
CA ALA A 175 -14.89 -32.09 -7.23
C ALA A 175 -15.44 -32.18 -5.81
N GLN A 176 -16.04 -33.30 -5.48
CA GLN A 176 -16.67 -33.55 -4.19
C GLN A 176 -16.01 -34.74 -3.51
N TRP A 177 -15.82 -34.65 -2.20
CA TRP A 177 -15.36 -35.77 -1.40
C TRP A 177 -16.13 -35.84 -0.10
N GLN A 178 -16.63 -37.02 0.25
CA GLN A 178 -17.21 -37.26 1.56
C GLN A 178 -16.13 -37.73 2.51
N ASN A 179 -15.95 -37.01 3.62
CA ASN A 179 -15.01 -37.44 4.65
C ASN A 179 -15.55 -38.73 5.32
N PRO A 180 -14.84 -39.88 5.22
CA PRO A 180 -15.37 -41.16 5.68
C PRO A 180 -15.53 -41.21 7.20
N ARG A 181 -14.82 -40.37 7.96
CA ARG A 181 -14.89 -40.33 9.43
C ARG A 181 -16.02 -39.45 9.94
N THR A 182 -16.24 -38.31 9.30
CA THR A 182 -17.22 -37.31 9.76
C THR A 182 -18.52 -37.32 8.98
N ARG A 183 -18.56 -38.06 7.86
CA ARG A 183 -19.63 -38.08 6.84
C ARG A 183 -19.96 -36.72 6.21
N LYS A 184 -19.17 -35.68 6.50
CA LYS A 184 -19.36 -34.34 5.90
C LYS A 184 -18.86 -34.33 4.45
N ILE A 185 -19.65 -33.71 3.59
CA ILE A 185 -19.30 -33.47 2.20
C ILE A 185 -18.40 -32.23 2.14
N HIS A 186 -17.29 -32.35 1.42
CA HIS A 186 -16.37 -31.28 1.11
C HIS A 186 -16.32 -31.06 -0.40
N ILE A 187 -16.50 -29.80 -0.81
CA ILE A 187 -16.38 -29.40 -2.21
C ILE A 187 -15.00 -28.76 -2.39
N PHE A 188 -14.25 -29.28 -3.35
CA PHE A 188 -12.95 -28.80 -3.75
C PHE A 188 -13.05 -28.13 -5.11
N LYS A 189 -12.32 -27.02 -5.27
CA LYS A 189 -12.28 -26.23 -6.48
C LYS A 189 -10.83 -26.09 -6.93
N SER A 190 -10.56 -26.34 -8.20
CA SER A 190 -9.21 -26.16 -8.76
C SER A 190 -8.78 -24.69 -8.73
N GLU A 191 -7.53 -24.44 -9.11
CA GLU A 191 -7.11 -23.12 -9.51
C GLU A 191 -7.81 -22.63 -10.79
N ASN A 192 -7.67 -21.34 -11.08
CA ASN A 192 -8.31 -20.68 -12.22
C ASN A 192 -7.63 -21.08 -13.55
N LEU A 193 -8.41 -21.63 -14.46
CA LEU A 193 -8.05 -22.08 -15.80
C LEU A 193 -8.52 -21.06 -16.85
N TRP A 194 -7.66 -20.69 -17.79
CA TRP A 194 -7.96 -19.66 -18.80
C TRP A 194 -8.45 -20.23 -20.15
N PHE A 195 -8.75 -21.52 -20.17
CA PHE A 195 -9.41 -22.23 -21.25
C PHE A 195 -10.53 -23.08 -20.67
N ASN A 196 -11.48 -23.55 -21.49
CA ASN A 196 -12.49 -24.48 -21.04
C ASN A 196 -11.91 -25.91 -20.97
N PRO A 197 -11.70 -26.50 -19.78
CA PRO A 197 -11.13 -27.84 -19.64
C PRO A 197 -12.11 -28.98 -19.87
N GLU A 198 -13.40 -28.72 -20.08
CA GLU A 198 -14.49 -29.72 -20.03
C GLU A 198 -14.24 -30.94 -20.91
N LYS A 199 -13.66 -30.76 -22.09
CA LYS A 199 -13.34 -31.85 -23.03
C LYS A 199 -12.09 -32.67 -22.66
N TYR A 200 -11.28 -32.18 -21.73
CA TYR A 200 -10.00 -32.77 -21.33
C TYR A 200 -10.08 -33.48 -19.97
N VAL A 201 -11.25 -33.49 -19.33
CA VAL A 201 -11.49 -34.24 -18.10
C VAL A 201 -12.06 -35.61 -18.45
N ASP A 202 -11.18 -36.60 -18.54
CA ASP A 202 -11.49 -38.00 -18.91
C ASP A 202 -11.66 -38.94 -17.69
N ARG A 203 -11.65 -38.38 -16.49
CA ARG A 203 -11.64 -39.11 -15.21
C ARG A 203 -12.88 -38.83 -14.38
N GLN A 204 -13.39 -39.86 -13.71
CA GLN A 204 -14.47 -39.71 -12.72
C GLN A 204 -13.98 -39.16 -11.38
N GLN A 205 -12.69 -39.34 -11.07
CA GLN A 205 -12.09 -38.92 -9.81
C GLN A 205 -10.81 -38.11 -10.04
N VAL A 206 -10.59 -37.10 -9.20
CA VAL A 206 -9.41 -36.23 -9.21
C VAL A 206 -8.71 -36.34 -7.86
N SER A 207 -7.38 -36.42 -7.88
CA SER A 207 -6.58 -36.40 -6.66
C SER A 207 -6.59 -34.99 -6.06
N VAL A 208 -6.94 -34.90 -4.77
CA VAL A 208 -6.88 -33.67 -3.99
C VAL A 208 -5.97 -33.88 -2.79
N LEU A 209 -4.90 -33.10 -2.72
CA LEU A 209 -3.99 -33.09 -1.58
C LEU A 209 -4.57 -32.17 -0.50
N VAL A 210 -4.96 -32.72 0.64
CA VAL A 210 -5.59 -31.96 1.73
C VAL A 210 -4.68 -31.84 2.96
N ASP A 211 -4.79 -30.72 3.67
CA ASP A 211 -4.26 -30.56 5.03
C ASP A 211 -5.26 -31.21 6.02
N PRO A 212 -4.90 -32.31 6.70
CA PRO A 212 -5.80 -33.01 7.61
C PRO A 212 -6.22 -32.16 8.82
N LYS A 213 -5.46 -31.12 9.19
CA LYS A 213 -5.81 -30.19 10.28
C LYS A 213 -6.75 -29.08 9.82
N LYS A 214 -6.76 -28.76 8.52
CA LYS A 214 -7.61 -27.70 7.95
C LYS A 214 -7.95 -28.01 6.50
N LEU A 215 -9.04 -28.75 6.28
CA LEU A 215 -9.50 -29.21 4.95
C LEU A 215 -9.77 -28.08 3.94
N ALA A 216 -10.00 -26.84 4.39
CA ALA A 216 -10.06 -25.67 3.52
C ALA A 216 -8.69 -25.32 2.88
N ARG A 217 -7.59 -25.96 3.30
CA ARG A 217 -6.27 -25.95 2.65
C ARG A 217 -6.10 -27.24 1.87
N TYR A 218 -6.19 -27.13 0.56
CA TYR A 218 -6.04 -28.23 -0.34
C TYR A 218 -5.46 -27.76 -1.68
N TYR A 219 -5.00 -28.71 -2.47
CA TYR A 219 -4.56 -28.53 -3.84
C TYR A 219 -5.20 -29.66 -4.67
N MET A 220 -5.95 -29.29 -5.71
CA MET A 220 -6.51 -30.25 -6.65
C MET A 220 -5.48 -30.47 -7.76
N ASP A 221 -5.12 -31.73 -8.00
CA ASP A 221 -4.22 -32.07 -9.08
C ASP A 221 -4.91 -31.85 -10.43
N ILE A 222 -4.32 -30.98 -11.24
CA ILE A 222 -4.77 -30.67 -12.61
C ILE A 222 -3.66 -30.91 -13.63
N SER A 223 -2.58 -31.62 -13.27
CA SER A 223 -1.42 -31.83 -14.14
C SER A 223 -1.72 -32.63 -15.41
N PHE A 224 -2.91 -33.21 -15.49
CA PHE A 224 -3.39 -33.95 -16.64
C PHE A 224 -4.03 -33.09 -17.72
N LEU A 225 -4.39 -31.85 -17.38
CA LEU A 225 -4.94 -30.91 -18.34
C LEU A 225 -3.82 -30.37 -19.24
N PRO A 226 -4.13 -30.03 -20.50
CA PRO A 226 -3.15 -29.40 -21.38
C PRO A 226 -2.75 -28.01 -20.84
N GLU A 227 -1.48 -27.66 -21.01
CA GLU A 227 -1.00 -26.30 -20.75
C GLU A 227 -1.34 -25.39 -21.94
N THR A 228 -1.93 -24.23 -21.67
CA THR A 228 -2.11 -23.18 -22.69
C THR A 228 -0.79 -22.47 -22.93
N VAL A 229 -0.26 -22.57 -24.14
CA VAL A 229 0.86 -21.75 -24.63
C VAL A 229 0.26 -20.54 -25.35
N GLU A 230 0.47 -19.34 -24.81
CA GLU A 230 0.21 -18.05 -25.47
C GLU A 230 1.51 -17.26 -25.57
#